data_AF-A0A8T6DI65-F1
#
_entry.id   AF-A0A8T6DI65-F1
#
_cell.length_a   1.000
_cell.length_b   1.000
_cell.length_c   1.000
_cell.angle_alpha   90.00
_cell.angle_beta   90.00
_cell.angle_gamma   90.00
#
_symmetry.space_group_name_H-M   'P 1'
#
loop_
_entity.id
_entity.type
_entity.pdbx_description
1 polymer ?
#
loop_
_entity_poly.entity_id
_entity_poly.type
_entity_poly.pdbx_seq_one_letter_code
_entity_poly.pdbx_strand_id
1 'polypeptide(L)'
;MMLESLHELVELLRRRIDQHRAALSGNEMLTRYALIDPLLRELGWDTSDPMKVTPEDTSGLGRGRPDYVLLTNGQPVMVVEAKKLGSGLQAGASQAIQYAMDPNRQARYFATTDGQHWEVFDTERPASDMSVILFDLIAVSSAEVCLQALALWRPGVAAGSVSAAQAPIIEPQPQEQQAEAEPLEPAQSYSPASAAQPEAPRISEPQSASEFLRTTTYQRERANTPQAVSMHEITGGTGDGEWIPLSDLSVIGRSPPPTEIQFPDNSLSQIRRWNTIVTESVRWLQASGYLNSSNWRVRRNSRYVVSDSPKHPNGKEFIAQQSADHLFVEGNYSAKDLVKNAIIIIERTGQDPAQFKVRFDTPSASSHTSAPVFSASGIRNYDNADWIPMSDLNIRRGRNGRNPSPLDVQFPDNRIVRAGRWTHVMRETIRWLIDNHYLDRSHCPIRHASRYIIADRPVHPTGTEFTYMTRIEGFYIEMNTSPPQACIRNSLIVIERAGQDPAQFKVRLR
;
A
#
# COMPACT_ATOMS: atom_id res chain seq x y z
N MET A 1 15.14 19.66 -17.65
CA MET A 1 15.44 18.73 -16.54
C MET A 1 15.50 17.33 -17.14
N MET A 2 16.56 16.59 -16.85
CA MET A 2 16.64 15.19 -17.25
C MET A 2 15.96 14.38 -16.14
N LEU A 3 15.08 13.42 -16.48
CA LEU A 3 14.40 12.64 -15.45
C LEU A 3 15.41 11.82 -14.60
N GLU A 4 16.54 11.48 -15.20
CA GLU A 4 17.68 10.83 -14.56
C GLU A 4 18.30 11.68 -13.44
N SER A 5 18.48 12.99 -13.65
CA SER A 5 19.06 13.88 -12.62
C SER A 5 18.13 14.03 -11.42
N LEU A 6 16.82 14.12 -11.66
CA LEU A 6 15.82 14.11 -10.58
C LEU A 6 15.83 12.79 -9.80
N HIS A 7 15.96 11.65 -10.49
CA HIS A 7 16.04 10.34 -9.86
C HIS A 7 17.29 10.18 -8.99
N GLU A 8 18.45 10.58 -9.50
CA GLU A 8 19.70 10.59 -8.74
C GLU A 8 19.62 11.49 -7.51
N LEU A 9 19.00 12.67 -7.66
CA LEU A 9 18.77 13.57 -6.55
C LEU A 9 17.87 12.93 -5.49
N VAL A 10 16.74 12.33 -5.88
CA VAL A 10 15.84 11.66 -4.92
C VAL A 10 16.59 10.59 -4.12
N GLU A 11 17.41 9.78 -4.76
CA GLU A 11 18.26 8.78 -4.07
C GLU A 11 19.32 9.43 -3.16
N LEU A 12 19.91 10.56 -3.57
CA LEU A 12 20.78 11.35 -2.72
C LEU A 12 20.06 11.88 -1.47
N LEU A 13 18.85 12.44 -1.63
CA LEU A 13 18.07 12.98 -0.53
C LEU A 13 17.66 11.88 0.46
N ARG A 14 17.27 10.70 -0.02
CA ARG A 14 17.02 9.51 0.82
C ARG A 14 18.21 9.16 1.69
N ARG A 15 19.41 9.10 1.11
CA ARG A 15 20.65 8.83 1.85
C ARG A 15 20.92 9.89 2.90
N ARG A 16 20.72 11.18 2.59
CA ARG A 16 20.87 12.28 3.56
C ARG A 16 19.90 12.13 4.73
N ILE A 17 18.64 11.81 4.45
CA ILE A 17 17.63 11.59 5.48
C ILE A 17 18.03 10.43 6.40
N ASP A 18 18.51 9.31 5.84
CA ASP A 18 18.93 8.15 6.62
C ASP A 18 20.17 8.43 7.48
N GLN A 19 21.22 9.02 6.88
CA GLN A 19 22.51 9.23 7.53
C GLN A 19 22.52 10.39 8.53
N HIS A 20 21.70 11.43 8.31
CA HIS A 20 21.74 12.66 9.10
C HIS A 20 20.41 12.98 9.80
N ARG A 21 19.53 11.97 9.98
CA ARG A 21 18.18 12.14 10.55
C ARG A 21 18.16 12.99 11.82
N ALA A 22 19.05 12.72 12.77
CA ALA A 22 19.10 13.43 14.05
C ALA A 22 19.49 14.91 13.91
N ALA A 23 20.41 15.24 13.00
CA ALA A 23 20.80 16.62 12.74
C ALA A 23 19.68 17.38 12.02
N LEU A 24 19.05 16.74 11.04
CA LEU A 24 17.95 17.31 10.26
C LEU A 24 16.70 17.55 11.13
N SER A 25 16.33 16.61 12.00
CA SER A 25 15.17 16.78 12.89
C SER A 25 15.39 17.82 14.00
N GLY A 26 16.65 18.17 14.28
CA GLY A 26 17.04 19.21 15.22
C GLY A 26 17.15 20.60 14.61
N ASN A 27 17.24 20.74 13.28
CA ASN A 27 17.55 22.01 12.63
C ASN A 27 16.76 22.20 11.31
N GLU A 28 15.82 23.15 11.33
CA GLU A 28 14.98 23.49 10.19
C GLU A 28 15.78 24.10 9.03
N MET A 29 16.73 24.99 9.31
CA MET A 29 17.61 25.56 8.28
C MET A 29 18.46 24.48 7.60
N LEU A 30 18.93 23.49 8.36
CA LEU A 30 19.64 22.35 7.78
C LEU A 30 18.71 21.49 6.93
N THR A 31 17.47 21.28 7.36
CA THR A 31 16.45 20.57 6.56
C THR A 31 16.18 21.29 5.24
N ARG A 32 16.02 22.62 5.29
CA ARG A 32 15.88 23.49 4.12
C ARG A 32 17.05 23.33 3.16
N TYR A 33 18.26 23.56 3.64
CA TYR A 33 19.48 23.51 2.84
C TYR A 33 19.78 22.13 2.25
N ALA A 34 19.62 21.07 3.04
CA ALA A 34 20.05 19.73 2.66
C ALA A 34 19.00 18.94 1.86
N LEU A 35 17.70 19.24 2.03
CA LEU A 35 16.60 18.46 1.44
C LEU A 35 15.69 19.29 0.52
N ILE A 36 15.22 20.45 0.99
CA ILE A 36 14.19 21.24 0.29
C ILE A 36 14.80 22.00 -0.88
N ASP A 37 15.84 22.79 -0.63
CA ASP A 37 16.47 23.61 -1.67
C ASP A 37 16.96 22.79 -2.87
N PRO A 38 17.65 21.65 -2.69
CA PRO A 38 18.10 20.84 -3.82
C PRO A 38 16.93 20.35 -4.69
N LEU A 39 15.83 19.92 -4.06
CA LEU A 39 14.66 19.45 -4.78
C LEU A 39 13.98 20.58 -5.54
N LEU A 40 13.81 21.75 -4.92
CA LEU A 40 13.27 22.94 -5.58
C LEU A 40 14.11 23.33 -6.80
N ARG A 41 15.45 23.40 -6.66
CA ARG A 41 16.37 23.74 -7.77
C ARG A 41 16.23 22.76 -8.93
N GLU A 42 16.21 21.46 -8.65
CA GLU A 42 16.09 20.42 -9.67
C GLU A 42 14.76 20.53 -10.44
N LEU A 43 13.68 20.87 -9.73
CA LEU A 43 12.35 21.12 -10.31
C LEU A 43 12.25 22.45 -11.05
N GLY A 44 13.34 23.20 -11.17
CA GLY A 44 13.44 24.46 -11.90
C GLY A 44 13.16 25.72 -11.05
N TRP A 45 12.96 25.56 -9.74
CA TRP A 45 12.85 26.65 -8.78
C TRP A 45 14.21 26.96 -8.18
N ASP A 46 15.02 27.69 -8.93
CA ASP A 46 16.34 28.08 -8.46
C ASP A 46 16.25 29.03 -7.25
N THR A 47 16.62 28.55 -6.07
CA THR A 47 16.57 29.33 -4.82
C THR A 47 17.60 30.46 -4.75
N SER A 48 18.55 30.49 -5.69
CA SER A 48 19.51 31.60 -5.83
C SER A 48 19.04 32.70 -6.77
N ASP A 49 17.92 32.50 -7.47
CA ASP A 49 17.32 33.45 -8.41
C ASP A 49 16.06 34.10 -7.82
N PRO A 50 16.13 35.37 -7.37
CA PRO A 50 14.99 36.09 -6.80
C PRO A 50 13.81 36.27 -7.75
N MET A 51 13.99 36.07 -9.07
CA MET A 51 12.91 36.11 -10.05
C MET A 51 12.13 34.79 -10.12
N LYS A 52 12.66 33.72 -9.51
CA LYS A 52 12.03 32.40 -9.44
C LYS A 52 11.61 32.03 -8.02
N VAL A 53 12.41 32.40 -7.02
CA VAL A 53 12.16 32.07 -5.62
C VAL A 53 12.59 33.24 -4.75
N THR A 54 11.69 33.72 -3.90
CA THR A 54 12.01 34.67 -2.83
C THR A 54 11.94 33.93 -1.49
N PRO A 55 13.08 33.58 -0.88
CA PRO A 55 13.11 33.05 0.47
C PRO A 55 12.71 34.11 1.48
N GLU A 56 11.99 33.70 2.51
CA GLU A 56 11.63 34.55 3.64
C GLU A 56 11.01 35.90 3.21
N ASP A 57 10.05 35.85 2.29
CA ASP A 57 9.43 37.02 1.69
C ASP A 57 8.69 37.89 2.72
N THR A 58 9.04 39.19 2.78
CA THR A 58 8.44 40.14 3.72
C THR A 58 7.37 41.03 3.08
N SER A 59 6.96 40.77 1.83
CA SER A 59 6.02 41.62 1.10
C SER A 59 4.59 41.60 1.64
N GLY A 60 4.24 40.65 2.52
CA GLY A 60 2.89 40.48 3.06
C GLY A 60 2.45 41.58 4.03
N LEU A 61 1.15 41.85 4.08
CA LEU A 61 0.52 42.87 4.93
C LEU A 61 0.26 42.35 6.35
N GLY A 62 1.33 41.99 7.06
CA GLY A 62 1.25 41.58 8.47
C GLY A 62 0.74 40.15 8.70
N ARG A 63 0.51 39.37 7.64
CA ARG A 63 0.14 37.95 7.75
C ARG A 63 1.32 37.01 7.94
N GLY A 64 2.53 37.54 8.13
CA GLY A 64 3.77 36.82 8.42
C GLY A 64 4.65 36.53 7.19
N ARG A 65 5.68 35.72 7.41
CA ARG A 65 6.83 35.55 6.51
C ARG A 65 6.97 34.07 6.13
N PRO A 66 6.57 33.67 4.92
CA PRO A 66 6.75 32.30 4.44
C PRO A 66 8.23 31.99 4.19
N ASP A 67 8.62 30.73 4.34
CA ASP A 67 10.00 30.30 4.05
C ASP A 67 10.38 30.48 2.59
N TYR A 68 9.46 30.22 1.65
CA TYR A 68 9.66 30.44 0.22
C TYR A 68 8.40 30.95 -0.46
N VAL A 69 8.59 31.87 -1.41
CA VAL A 69 7.59 32.26 -2.40
C VAL A 69 8.14 31.91 -3.78
N LEU A 70 7.45 31.04 -4.50
CA LEU A 70 7.79 30.62 -5.86
C LEU A 70 7.10 31.55 -6.86
N LEU A 71 7.87 32.06 -7.82
CA LEU A 71 7.47 33.13 -8.74
C LEU A 71 7.48 32.68 -10.20
N THR A 72 6.42 33.02 -10.92
CA THR A 72 6.36 32.92 -12.38
C THR A 72 6.08 34.30 -12.95
N ASN A 73 6.94 34.79 -13.84
CA ASN A 73 6.84 36.14 -14.42
C ASN A 73 6.70 37.25 -13.35
N GLY A 74 7.44 37.10 -12.23
CA GLY A 74 7.39 38.03 -11.11
C GLY A 74 6.15 37.94 -10.22
N GLN A 75 5.21 37.05 -10.52
CA GLN A 75 3.97 36.85 -9.75
C GLN A 75 4.08 35.60 -8.86
N PRO A 76 3.65 35.66 -7.59
CA PRO A 76 3.57 34.49 -6.72
C PRO A 76 2.60 33.44 -7.25
N VAL A 77 3.10 32.21 -7.43
CA VAL A 77 2.28 31.06 -7.83
C VAL A 77 2.15 30.03 -6.73
N MET A 78 3.16 29.91 -5.85
CA MET A 78 3.14 28.98 -4.74
C MET A 78 3.88 29.53 -3.54
N VAL A 79 3.32 29.36 -2.34
CA VAL A 79 4.02 29.57 -1.07
C VAL A 79 4.47 28.23 -0.50
N VAL A 80 5.69 28.11 0.02
CA VAL A 80 6.17 26.87 0.67
C VAL A 80 6.57 27.19 2.10
N GLU A 81 5.99 26.45 3.05
CA GLU A 81 6.32 26.50 4.47
C GLU A 81 7.13 25.26 4.86
N ALA A 82 8.38 25.47 5.24
CA ALA A 82 9.29 24.42 5.65
C ALA A 82 9.15 24.14 7.14
N LYS A 83 9.52 22.92 7.53
CA LYS A 83 9.72 22.52 8.91
C LYS A 83 10.95 21.63 9.01
N LYS A 84 11.44 21.44 10.24
CA LYS A 84 12.47 20.43 10.54
C LYS A 84 11.98 19.00 10.22
N LEU A 85 12.88 18.13 9.78
CA LEU A 85 12.57 16.75 9.42
C LEU A 85 11.80 16.00 10.53
N GLY A 86 10.71 15.33 10.17
CA GLY A 86 9.90 14.50 11.08
C GLY A 86 8.89 15.28 11.92
N SER A 87 8.75 16.59 11.69
CA SER A 87 7.70 17.39 12.32
C SER A 87 6.38 17.31 11.54
N GLY A 88 5.26 17.42 12.25
CA GLY A 88 3.93 17.35 11.63
C GLY A 88 3.65 18.56 10.76
N LEU A 89 3.24 18.33 9.51
CA LEU A 89 2.99 19.38 8.51
C LEU A 89 1.71 20.22 8.76
N GLN A 90 0.79 19.73 9.60
CA GLN A 90 -0.51 20.37 9.83
C GLN A 90 -0.40 21.82 10.35
N ALA A 91 0.57 22.09 11.23
CA ALA A 91 0.80 23.44 11.73
C ALA A 91 1.34 24.37 10.62
N GLY A 92 2.18 23.84 9.73
CA GLY A 92 2.69 24.57 8.57
C GLY A 92 1.59 24.88 7.55
N ALA A 93 0.65 23.97 7.32
CA ALA A 93 -0.46 24.19 6.39
C ALA A 93 -1.34 25.40 6.78
N SER A 94 -1.65 25.57 8.07
CA SER A 94 -2.41 26.73 8.56
C SER A 94 -1.66 28.06 8.40
N GLN A 95 -0.33 28.05 8.47
CA GLN A 95 0.50 29.24 8.22
C GLN A 95 0.57 29.52 6.71
N ALA A 96 0.88 28.49 5.92
CA ALA A 96 1.03 28.57 4.47
C ALA A 96 -0.21 29.10 3.75
N ILE A 97 -1.42 28.69 4.17
CA ILE A 97 -2.66 29.23 3.59
C ILE A 97 -2.86 30.72 3.89
N GLN A 98 -2.52 31.19 5.09
CA GLN A 98 -2.62 32.61 5.44
C GLN A 98 -1.66 33.45 4.62
N TYR A 99 -0.44 32.93 4.41
CA TYR A 99 0.57 33.57 3.58
C TYR A 99 0.16 33.60 2.10
N ALA A 100 -0.37 32.50 1.57
CA ALA A 100 -0.82 32.41 0.19
C ALA A 100 -2.00 33.34 -0.11
N MET A 101 -2.95 33.45 0.82
CA MET A 101 -4.11 34.34 0.72
C MET A 101 -3.80 35.81 1.07
N ASP A 102 -2.56 36.18 1.39
CA ASP A 102 -2.16 37.57 1.60
C ASP A 102 -2.45 38.41 0.34
N PRO A 103 -3.06 39.61 0.44
CA PRO A 103 -3.41 40.42 -0.73
C PRO A 103 -2.22 40.80 -1.62
N ASN A 104 -1.00 40.85 -1.07
CA ASN A 104 0.19 41.14 -1.86
C ASN A 104 0.79 39.89 -2.54
N ARG A 105 0.37 38.69 -2.13
CA ARG A 105 0.85 37.43 -2.71
C ARG A 105 -0.18 36.78 -3.62
N GLN A 106 -1.40 36.56 -3.13
CA GLN A 106 -2.49 35.89 -3.84
C GLN A 106 -2.02 34.63 -4.59
N ALA A 107 -1.17 33.84 -3.94
CA ALA A 107 -0.62 32.63 -4.54
C ALA A 107 -1.72 31.57 -4.60
N ARG A 108 -1.93 31.01 -5.80
CA ARG A 108 -2.92 29.94 -6.00
C ARG A 108 -2.57 28.67 -5.23
N TYR A 109 -1.30 28.33 -5.15
CA TYR A 109 -0.87 27.12 -4.47
C TYR A 109 -0.17 27.45 -3.15
N PHE A 110 -0.24 26.51 -2.22
CA PHE A 110 0.67 26.52 -1.07
C PHE A 110 1.10 25.10 -0.75
N ALA A 111 2.28 24.96 -0.15
CA ALA A 111 2.82 23.69 0.23
C ALA A 111 3.40 23.75 1.63
N THR A 112 3.43 22.60 2.29
CA THR A 112 4.20 22.42 3.52
C THR A 112 5.04 21.16 3.43
N THR A 113 6.24 21.23 3.99
CA THR A 113 7.21 20.14 3.87
C THR A 113 8.22 20.11 5.02
N ASP A 114 8.67 18.91 5.36
CA ASP A 114 9.81 18.65 6.26
C ASP A 114 11.03 18.11 5.50
N GLY A 115 11.05 18.29 4.18
CA GLY A 115 12.05 17.75 3.26
C GLY A 115 11.82 16.29 2.86
N GLN A 116 11.24 15.44 3.71
CA GLN A 116 10.86 14.06 3.36
C GLN A 116 9.44 14.00 2.81
N HIS A 117 8.50 14.67 3.46
CA HIS A 117 7.09 14.70 3.15
C HIS A 117 6.75 16.05 2.51
N TRP A 118 5.93 16.01 1.47
CA TRP A 118 5.45 17.19 0.76
C TRP A 118 3.94 17.09 0.62
N GLU A 119 3.23 18.11 1.08
CA GLU A 119 1.80 18.27 0.84
C GLU A 119 1.56 19.61 0.14
N VAL A 120 0.86 19.57 -1.00
CA VAL A 120 0.56 20.74 -1.83
C VAL A 120 -0.94 20.93 -1.89
N PHE A 121 -1.37 22.18 -1.81
CA PHE A 121 -2.75 22.61 -1.75
C PHE A 121 -3.05 23.64 -2.84
N ASP A 122 -4.28 23.65 -3.33
CA ASP A 122 -4.81 24.62 -4.28
C ASP A 122 -5.87 25.48 -3.57
N THR A 123 -5.63 26.79 -3.45
CA THR A 123 -6.53 27.72 -2.75
C THR A 123 -7.85 27.93 -3.47
N GLU A 124 -7.92 27.61 -4.76
CA GLU A 124 -9.16 27.68 -5.54
C GLU A 124 -10.10 26.49 -5.24
N ARG A 125 -9.59 25.44 -4.58
CA ARG A 125 -10.42 24.31 -4.14
C ARG A 125 -11.09 24.61 -2.80
N PRO A 126 -12.27 24.02 -2.55
CA PRO A 126 -12.94 24.16 -1.25
C PRO A 126 -12.04 23.64 -0.13
N ALA A 127 -12.14 24.24 1.07
CA ALA A 127 -11.30 23.90 2.22
C ALA A 127 -11.27 22.40 2.58
N SER A 128 -12.33 21.66 2.24
CA SER A 128 -12.42 20.21 2.42
C SER A 128 -11.63 19.36 1.41
N ASP A 129 -11.16 19.94 0.29
CA ASP A 129 -10.42 19.25 -0.79
C ASP A 129 -9.24 20.09 -1.32
N MET A 130 -8.68 20.97 -0.49
CA MET A 130 -7.55 21.81 -0.91
C MET A 130 -6.30 20.99 -1.26
N SER A 131 -6.03 19.87 -0.58
CA SER A 131 -4.82 19.06 -0.81
C SER A 131 -4.88 18.36 -2.17
N VAL A 132 -3.97 18.73 -3.08
CA VAL A 132 -3.89 18.19 -4.44
C VAL A 132 -2.78 17.15 -4.61
N ILE A 133 -1.69 17.24 -3.83
CA ILE A 133 -0.55 16.33 -3.91
C ILE A 133 -0.07 16.02 -2.50
N LEU A 134 0.30 14.76 -2.28
CA LEU A 134 1.00 14.33 -1.08
C LEU A 134 2.01 13.24 -1.45
N PHE A 135 3.30 13.49 -1.27
CA PHE A 135 4.34 12.50 -1.52
C PHE A 135 5.36 12.43 -0.42
N ASP A 136 5.96 11.24 -0.27
CA ASP A 136 6.97 10.90 0.71
C ASP A 136 8.18 10.37 -0.05
N LEU A 137 9.34 10.99 0.18
CA LEU A 137 10.57 10.60 -0.48
C LEU A 137 10.97 9.15 -0.20
N ILE A 138 10.51 8.50 0.86
CA ILE A 138 10.96 7.17 1.32
C ILE A 138 9.88 6.09 1.18
N ALA A 139 8.59 6.43 1.33
CA ALA A 139 7.53 5.43 1.43
C ALA A 139 7.23 4.66 0.13
N VAL A 140 7.65 5.18 -1.03
CA VAL A 140 7.39 4.59 -2.36
C VAL A 140 8.68 4.42 -3.17
N SER A 141 8.61 3.87 -4.38
CA SER A 141 9.80 3.76 -5.24
C SER A 141 10.33 5.14 -5.67
N SER A 142 11.63 5.27 -5.93
CA SER A 142 12.23 6.55 -6.37
C SER A 142 11.60 7.05 -7.67
N ALA A 143 11.29 6.16 -8.60
CA ALA A 143 10.58 6.49 -9.83
C ALA A 143 9.19 7.08 -9.55
N GLU A 144 8.46 6.52 -8.59
CA GLU A 144 7.15 7.05 -8.18
C GLU A 144 7.28 8.41 -7.48
N VAL A 145 8.31 8.59 -6.64
CA VAL A 145 8.64 9.90 -6.07
C VAL A 145 8.92 10.92 -7.17
N CYS A 146 9.72 10.57 -8.19
CA CYS A 146 9.99 11.48 -9.31
C CYS A 146 8.69 11.92 -9.99
N LEU A 147 7.81 10.99 -10.33
CA LEU A 147 6.51 11.29 -10.96
C LEU A 147 5.63 12.21 -10.10
N GLN A 148 5.66 12.02 -8.77
CA GLN A 148 4.91 12.86 -7.84
C GLN A 148 5.57 14.25 -7.67
N ALA A 149 6.89 14.32 -7.60
CA ALA A 149 7.65 15.55 -7.51
C ALA A 149 7.53 16.42 -8.76
N LEU A 150 7.33 15.82 -9.94
CA LEU A 150 7.05 16.56 -11.19
C LEU A 150 5.81 17.47 -11.10
N ALA A 151 4.92 17.23 -10.14
CA ALA A 151 3.79 18.11 -9.90
C ALA A 151 4.19 19.50 -9.38
N LEU A 152 5.40 19.61 -8.82
CA LEU A 152 6.05 20.85 -8.43
C LEU A 152 6.98 21.40 -9.54
N TRP A 153 7.06 20.76 -10.71
CA TRP A 153 7.94 21.21 -11.79
C TRP A 153 7.53 22.58 -12.31
N ARG A 154 8.46 23.54 -12.30
CA ARG A 154 8.16 24.97 -12.54
C ARG A 154 7.33 25.25 -13.81
N PRO A 155 7.66 24.72 -15.00
CA PRO A 155 6.83 24.90 -16.18
C PRO A 155 5.38 24.39 -16.02
N GLY A 156 5.17 23.29 -15.30
CA GLY A 156 3.83 22.74 -15.03
C GLY A 156 3.01 23.65 -14.12
N VAL A 157 3.61 24.06 -12.99
CA VAL A 157 2.97 24.99 -12.04
C VAL A 157 2.67 26.34 -12.72
N ALA A 158 3.61 26.85 -13.53
CA ALA A 158 3.44 28.09 -14.30
C ALA A 158 2.27 28.03 -15.30
N ALA A 159 1.99 26.84 -15.84
CA ALA A 159 0.84 26.61 -16.72
C ALA A 159 -0.48 26.39 -15.95
N GLY A 160 -0.48 26.50 -14.62
CA GLY A 160 -1.65 26.23 -13.76
C GLY A 160 -1.97 24.74 -13.61
N SER A 161 -1.01 23.86 -13.91
CA SER A 161 -1.15 22.41 -13.81
C SER A 161 -0.31 21.87 -12.67
N VAL A 162 -0.96 21.60 -11.54
CA VAL A 162 -0.36 20.95 -10.37
C VAL A 162 -1.04 19.59 -10.21
N SER A 163 -0.43 18.57 -10.83
CA SER A 163 -0.86 17.17 -10.77
C SER A 163 0.35 16.27 -10.86
N ALA A 164 0.31 15.12 -10.17
CA ALA A 164 1.31 14.07 -10.35
C ALA A 164 1.36 13.66 -11.82
N ALA A 165 2.57 13.54 -12.38
CA ALA A 165 2.75 12.99 -13.71
C ALA A 165 2.26 11.53 -13.70
N GLN A 166 1.46 11.15 -14.69
CA GLN A 166 1.13 9.75 -14.90
C GLN A 166 2.38 9.04 -15.41
N ALA A 167 2.62 7.80 -14.98
CA ALA A 167 3.69 6.99 -15.56
C ALA A 167 3.51 7.00 -17.08
N PRO A 168 4.60 7.17 -17.87
CA PRO A 168 4.49 7.13 -19.31
C PRO A 168 3.76 5.85 -19.72
N ILE A 169 2.77 5.98 -20.58
CA ILE A 169 2.19 4.84 -21.28
C ILE A 169 3.36 4.28 -22.09
N ILE A 170 3.96 3.20 -21.61
CA ILE A 170 4.86 2.40 -22.43
C ILE A 170 3.94 1.73 -23.44
N GLU A 171 3.68 2.40 -24.55
CA GLU A 171 3.29 1.68 -25.76
C GLU A 171 4.44 0.70 -26.03
N PRO A 172 4.16 -0.61 -26.19
CA PRO A 172 5.20 -1.54 -26.60
C PRO A 172 5.75 -1.04 -27.94
N GLN A 173 6.95 -0.47 -27.89
CA GLN A 173 7.73 -0.19 -29.09
C GLN A 173 7.82 -1.52 -29.85
N PRO A 174 7.53 -1.55 -31.17
CA PRO A 174 7.78 -2.73 -31.98
C PRO A 174 9.24 -3.11 -31.75
N GLN A 175 9.48 -4.35 -31.36
CA GLN A 175 10.83 -4.87 -31.20
C GLN A 175 11.55 -4.67 -32.54
N GLU A 176 12.53 -3.77 -32.58
CA GLU A 176 13.50 -3.73 -33.66
C GLU A 176 14.18 -5.11 -33.66
N GLN A 177 13.84 -5.91 -34.68
CA GLN A 177 14.55 -7.13 -34.97
C GLN A 177 16.02 -6.75 -35.16
N GLN A 178 16.86 -7.25 -34.26
CA GLN A 178 18.31 -7.24 -34.45
C GLN A 178 18.59 -7.95 -35.78
N ALA A 179 18.93 -7.17 -36.80
CA ALA A 179 19.48 -7.68 -38.04
C ALA A 179 20.81 -8.35 -37.70
N GLU A 180 20.79 -9.67 -37.78
CA GLU A 180 21.95 -10.54 -37.70
C GLU A 180 22.92 -10.13 -38.83
N ALA A 181 24.18 -9.87 -38.46
CA ALA A 181 25.18 -9.31 -39.34
C ALA A 181 25.48 -10.25 -40.53
N GLU A 182 25.24 -9.76 -41.74
CA GLU A 182 25.70 -10.42 -42.98
C GLU A 182 27.23 -10.27 -43.15
N PRO A 183 27.94 -11.28 -43.67
CA PRO A 183 29.39 -11.24 -43.82
C PRO A 183 29.83 -10.31 -44.95
N LEU A 184 30.93 -9.57 -44.74
CA LEU A 184 31.61 -8.80 -45.77
C LEU A 184 32.19 -9.73 -46.85
N GLU A 185 31.68 -9.66 -48.09
CA GLU A 185 32.38 -10.19 -49.27
C GLU A 185 33.21 -9.12 -49.99
N PRO A 186 34.33 -9.50 -50.64
CA PRO A 186 35.30 -8.56 -51.19
C PRO A 186 34.89 -7.99 -52.57
N ALA A 187 35.46 -6.80 -52.84
CA ALA A 187 35.19 -5.93 -53.97
C ALA A 187 35.27 -6.59 -55.36
N GLN A 188 34.31 -6.25 -56.24
CA GLN A 188 34.46 -6.26 -57.69
C GLN A 188 33.51 -5.25 -58.38
N SER A 189 33.96 -4.77 -59.53
CA SER A 189 33.60 -3.56 -60.28
C SER A 189 32.23 -3.51 -60.97
N TYR A 190 31.70 -2.29 -61.09
CA TYR A 190 30.47 -1.86 -61.78
C TYR A 190 30.28 -2.33 -63.24
N SER A 191 29.04 -2.75 -63.60
CA SER A 191 28.15 -2.06 -64.57
C SER A 191 26.86 -2.88 -64.88
N PRO A 192 25.78 -2.23 -65.38
CA PRO A 192 24.40 -2.65 -65.06
C PRO A 192 23.60 -3.27 -66.23
N ALA A 193 22.43 -3.81 -65.85
CA ALA A 193 21.14 -3.81 -66.55
C ALA A 193 20.62 -5.16 -67.08
N SER A 194 19.41 -5.49 -66.60
CA SER A 194 18.20 -5.76 -67.40
C SER A 194 17.48 -7.08 -67.08
N ALA A 195 16.29 -6.90 -66.47
CA ALA A 195 15.01 -7.56 -66.73
C ALA A 195 14.96 -9.06 -67.06
N ALA A 196 14.24 -9.82 -66.24
CA ALA A 196 13.02 -10.56 -66.62
C ALA A 196 12.65 -11.62 -65.55
N GLN A 197 11.40 -11.58 -65.06
CA GLN A 197 10.63 -12.77 -64.65
C GLN A 197 10.22 -13.54 -65.93
N PRO A 198 9.71 -14.81 -65.94
CA PRO A 198 8.97 -15.48 -64.86
C PRO A 198 9.09 -17.04 -64.78
N GLU A 199 8.23 -17.60 -63.92
CA GLU A 199 7.53 -18.89 -64.02
C GLU A 199 8.06 -20.18 -63.34
N ALA A 200 7.07 -20.88 -62.76
CA ALA A 200 7.10 -22.01 -61.82
C ALA A 200 7.46 -23.36 -62.49
N PRO A 201 7.62 -24.48 -61.74
CA PRO A 201 6.44 -25.28 -61.38
C PRO A 201 6.53 -26.12 -60.09
N ARG A 202 5.38 -26.68 -59.71
CA ARG A 202 5.19 -27.78 -58.72
C ARG A 202 5.85 -29.09 -59.20
N ILE A 203 6.19 -29.99 -58.27
CA ILE A 203 5.58 -31.34 -58.06
C ILE A 203 6.45 -32.18 -57.07
N SER A 204 5.74 -32.98 -56.26
CA SER A 204 6.08 -34.28 -55.63
C SER A 204 6.99 -34.38 -54.38
N GLU A 205 6.32 -34.79 -53.27
CA GLU A 205 6.77 -35.70 -52.19
C GLU A 205 7.15 -37.11 -52.74
N PRO A 206 7.54 -38.18 -51.98
CA PRO A 206 7.43 -38.41 -50.52
C PRO A 206 8.55 -39.26 -49.86
N GLN A 207 8.23 -39.75 -48.65
CA GLN A 207 8.80 -40.87 -47.87
C GLN A 207 9.86 -40.45 -46.84
N SER A 208 9.89 -40.92 -45.58
CA SER A 208 9.04 -41.75 -44.71
C SER A 208 10.00 -42.20 -43.60
N ALA A 209 9.65 -42.06 -42.32
CA ALA A 209 9.75 -43.14 -41.34
C ALA A 209 9.28 -42.68 -39.95
N SER A 210 8.55 -43.58 -39.29
CA SER A 210 8.16 -43.64 -37.87
C SER A 210 6.74 -43.15 -37.49
N GLU A 211 5.74 -43.90 -37.96
CA GLU A 211 4.68 -44.41 -37.07
C GLU A 211 5.24 -45.50 -36.12
N PHE A 212 4.47 -45.87 -35.09
CA PHE A 212 4.76 -46.71 -33.91
C PHE A 212 5.32 -45.91 -32.72
N LEU A 213 4.53 -45.35 -31.80
CA LEU A 213 3.21 -45.71 -31.26
C LEU A 213 2.43 -44.45 -30.85
N ARG A 214 1.30 -44.22 -31.53
CA ARG A 214 0.10 -43.59 -30.95
C ARG A 214 -0.43 -44.54 -29.86
N THR A 215 -1.21 -44.20 -28.84
CA THR A 215 -2.45 -43.42 -28.74
C THR A 215 -2.71 -43.29 -27.22
N THR A 216 -3.27 -42.22 -26.67
CA THR A 216 -4.71 -41.96 -26.74
C THR A 216 -4.98 -40.56 -26.21
N THR A 217 -5.38 -39.68 -27.12
CA THR A 217 -6.18 -38.50 -26.80
C THR A 217 -7.54 -39.00 -26.30
N TYR A 218 -7.87 -38.76 -25.04
CA TYR A 218 -9.25 -38.86 -24.58
C TYR A 218 -9.79 -37.44 -24.41
N GLN A 219 -10.77 -37.11 -25.24
CA GLN A 219 -11.68 -35.99 -25.02
C GLN A 219 -12.35 -36.15 -23.65
N ARG A 220 -12.24 -35.15 -22.79
CA ARG A 220 -13.25 -34.91 -21.75
C ARG A 220 -13.96 -33.61 -22.06
N GLU A 221 -15.09 -33.80 -22.71
CA GLU A 221 -16.39 -33.20 -22.42
C GLU A 221 -16.39 -31.97 -21.51
N ARG A 222 -17.09 -30.94 -21.98
CA ARG A 222 -17.74 -29.92 -21.15
C ARG A 222 -18.65 -30.61 -20.14
N ALA A 223 -18.13 -30.84 -18.94
CA ALA A 223 -18.92 -31.12 -17.75
C ALA A 223 -18.19 -30.55 -16.52
N ASN A 224 -18.85 -29.60 -15.85
CA ASN A 224 -18.58 -29.06 -14.53
C ASN A 224 -17.12 -28.68 -14.17
N THR A 225 -16.87 -27.37 -14.26
CA THR A 225 -15.95 -26.65 -13.37
C THR A 225 -16.12 -27.16 -11.93
N PRO A 226 -15.06 -27.56 -11.20
CA PRO A 226 -15.13 -27.66 -9.75
C PRO A 226 -15.52 -26.29 -9.23
N GLN A 227 -16.71 -26.19 -8.62
CA GLN A 227 -17.14 -25.00 -7.93
C GLN A 227 -16.05 -24.59 -6.95
N ALA A 228 -15.52 -23.38 -7.11
CA ALA A 228 -14.83 -22.72 -6.01
C ALA A 228 -15.89 -22.51 -4.91
N VAL A 229 -15.74 -23.23 -3.81
CA VAL A 229 -16.64 -23.18 -2.66
C VAL A 229 -16.74 -21.72 -2.21
N SER A 230 -17.95 -21.18 -2.33
CA SER A 230 -18.27 -19.80 -1.98
C SER A 230 -18.51 -19.69 -0.49
N MET A 231 -18.26 -18.51 0.06
CA MET A 231 -18.37 -18.17 1.48
C MET A 231 -19.84 -18.01 1.90
N HIS A 232 -20.64 -19.05 1.68
CA HIS A 232 -21.96 -19.31 2.28
C HIS A 232 -22.16 -20.77 2.69
N GLU A 233 -21.17 -21.64 2.48
CA GLU A 233 -21.25 -23.07 2.83
C GLU A 233 -20.34 -23.49 4.00
N ILE A 234 -19.95 -22.56 4.88
CA ILE A 234 -19.43 -22.92 6.22
C ILE A 234 -20.36 -22.44 7.34
N THR A 235 -21.53 -21.86 7.01
CA THR A 235 -22.56 -21.51 8.00
C THR A 235 -23.97 -21.92 7.57
N GLY A 236 -24.08 -23.04 6.86
CA GLY A 236 -25.35 -23.55 6.35
C GLY A 236 -25.31 -25.02 5.94
N GLY A 237 -24.54 -25.84 6.64
CA GLY A 237 -24.59 -27.30 6.56
C GLY A 237 -24.58 -27.85 7.99
N THR A 238 -25.56 -28.67 8.29
CA THR A 238 -25.83 -29.31 9.58
C THR A 238 -24.61 -29.99 10.24
N GLY A 239 -24.28 -29.62 11.48
CA GLY A 239 -23.54 -30.46 12.44
C GLY A 239 -22.01 -30.41 12.39
N ASP A 240 -21.39 -30.11 13.54
CA ASP A 240 -20.05 -30.51 14.01
C ASP A 240 -18.78 -30.15 13.20
N GLY A 241 -17.89 -29.34 13.79
CA GLY A 241 -16.42 -29.49 13.71
C GLY A 241 -15.76 -29.90 12.38
N GLU A 242 -16.01 -29.19 11.28
CA GLU A 242 -15.46 -29.53 9.96
C GLU A 242 -13.95 -29.24 9.81
N TRP A 243 -13.22 -30.15 9.15
CA TRP A 243 -11.79 -30.05 8.88
C TRP A 243 -11.51 -29.33 7.56
N ILE A 244 -10.83 -28.19 7.62
CA ILE A 244 -10.53 -27.32 6.47
C ILE A 244 -9.08 -27.50 6.03
N PRO A 245 -8.79 -27.87 4.77
CA PRO A 245 -7.42 -27.94 4.24
C PRO A 245 -6.67 -26.60 4.33
N LEU A 246 -5.36 -26.63 4.62
CA LEU A 246 -4.54 -25.41 4.71
C LEU A 246 -4.49 -24.66 3.37
N SER A 247 -4.52 -25.38 2.23
CA SER A 247 -4.59 -24.79 0.89
C SER A 247 -5.83 -23.91 0.70
N ASP A 248 -6.92 -24.27 1.38
CA ASP A 248 -8.24 -23.66 1.20
C ASP A 248 -8.56 -22.66 2.34
N LEU A 249 -7.70 -22.63 3.36
CA LEU A 249 -7.86 -21.81 4.55
C LEU A 249 -7.73 -20.31 4.23
N SER A 250 -8.88 -19.64 4.17
CA SER A 250 -8.98 -18.21 3.95
C SER A 250 -9.03 -17.42 5.26
N VAL A 251 -7.89 -16.84 5.67
CA VAL A 251 -7.79 -16.01 6.88
C VAL A 251 -8.19 -14.56 6.59
N ILE A 252 -9.20 -14.04 7.30
CA ILE A 252 -9.74 -12.70 7.12
C ILE A 252 -9.79 -11.95 8.47
N GLY A 253 -9.03 -10.86 8.60
CA GLY A 253 -9.17 -9.94 9.75
C GLY A 253 -8.98 -10.62 11.12
N ARG A 254 -9.96 -10.44 12.03
CA ARG A 254 -9.96 -10.98 13.40
C ARG A 254 -10.34 -12.48 13.47
N SER A 255 -10.09 -13.27 12.42
CA SER A 255 -10.29 -14.72 12.49
C SER A 255 -9.62 -15.28 13.75
N PRO A 256 -10.36 -15.99 14.63
CA PRO A 256 -9.74 -16.67 15.76
C PRO A 256 -8.72 -17.68 15.20
N PRO A 257 -7.67 -18.05 15.95
CA PRO A 257 -6.85 -19.18 15.54
C PRO A 257 -7.73 -20.44 15.47
N PRO A 258 -7.44 -21.39 14.56
CA PRO A 258 -8.04 -22.71 14.64
C PRO A 258 -7.68 -23.34 15.99
N THR A 259 -8.48 -24.30 16.43
CA THR A 259 -8.28 -25.00 17.70
C THR A 259 -7.38 -26.23 17.53
N GLU A 260 -7.41 -26.86 16.36
CA GLU A 260 -6.58 -28.02 16.05
C GLU A 260 -6.06 -27.98 14.62
N ILE A 261 -4.91 -28.63 14.41
CA ILE A 261 -4.40 -29.05 13.10
C ILE A 261 -4.27 -30.58 13.07
N GLN A 262 -4.71 -31.16 11.95
CA GLN A 262 -4.52 -32.56 11.58
C GLN A 262 -3.46 -32.64 10.49
N PHE A 263 -2.54 -33.59 10.65
CA PHE A 263 -1.45 -33.86 9.72
C PHE A 263 -1.81 -35.02 8.76
N PRO A 264 -1.01 -35.26 7.69
CA PRO A 264 -1.28 -36.31 6.70
C PRO A 264 -1.39 -37.74 7.26
N ASP A 265 -0.77 -38.01 8.42
CA ASP A 265 -0.85 -39.29 9.14
C ASP A 265 -2.05 -39.38 10.10
N ASN A 266 -2.95 -38.39 10.08
CA ASN A 266 -4.07 -38.17 10.99
C ASN A 266 -3.69 -37.82 12.43
N SER A 267 -2.40 -37.58 12.74
CA SER A 267 -2.00 -37.05 14.05
C SER A 267 -2.54 -35.63 14.23
N LEU A 268 -2.84 -35.26 15.48
CA LEU A 268 -3.47 -33.99 15.83
C LEU A 268 -2.55 -33.14 16.70
N SER A 269 -2.64 -31.83 16.56
CA SER A 269 -1.98 -30.86 17.45
C SER A 269 -2.86 -29.67 17.76
N GLN A 270 -2.78 -29.19 19.00
CA GLN A 270 -3.57 -28.08 19.50
C GLN A 270 -3.01 -26.74 19.02
N ILE A 271 -3.89 -25.87 18.54
CA ILE A 271 -3.55 -24.52 18.14
C ILE A 271 -4.23 -23.55 19.11
N ARG A 272 -3.43 -22.75 19.81
CA ARG A 272 -3.92 -21.66 20.69
C ARG A 272 -3.70 -20.28 20.11
N ARG A 273 -2.74 -20.16 19.20
CA ARG A 273 -2.31 -18.90 18.57
C ARG A 273 -1.97 -19.19 17.11
N TRP A 274 -2.15 -18.21 16.24
CA TRP A 274 -1.88 -18.37 14.81
C TRP A 274 -0.45 -18.83 14.50
N ASN A 275 0.55 -18.41 15.29
CA ASN A 275 1.94 -18.81 15.02
C ASN A 275 2.24 -20.27 15.36
N THR A 276 1.42 -20.90 16.20
CA THR A 276 1.49 -22.33 16.50
C THR A 276 1.31 -23.17 15.25
N ILE A 277 0.54 -22.70 14.25
CA ILE A 277 0.34 -23.45 12.98
C ILE A 277 1.67 -23.73 12.27
N VAL A 278 2.56 -22.76 12.21
CA VAL A 278 3.86 -22.89 11.53
C VAL A 278 4.76 -23.81 12.36
N THR A 279 4.79 -23.61 13.67
CA THR A 279 5.66 -24.36 14.57
C THR A 279 5.28 -25.85 14.62
N GLU A 280 3.99 -26.18 14.70
CA GLU A 280 3.57 -27.58 14.72
C GLU A 280 3.73 -28.24 13.33
N SER A 281 3.50 -27.51 12.22
CA SER A 281 3.85 -28.02 10.87
C SER A 281 5.35 -28.31 10.73
N VAL A 282 6.22 -27.45 11.24
CA VAL A 282 7.69 -27.66 11.21
C VAL A 282 8.06 -28.88 12.05
N ARG A 283 7.52 -29.03 13.26
CA ARG A 283 7.77 -30.20 14.11
C ARG A 283 7.35 -31.50 13.45
N TRP A 284 6.15 -31.54 12.86
CA TRP A 284 5.68 -32.73 12.16
C TRP A 284 6.58 -33.07 10.97
N LEU A 285 6.97 -32.07 10.15
CA LEU A 285 7.87 -32.30 9.03
C LEU A 285 9.26 -32.80 9.45
N GLN A 286 9.78 -32.34 10.60
CA GLN A 286 11.03 -32.85 11.17
C GLN A 286 10.88 -34.30 11.65
N ALA A 287 9.83 -34.58 12.43
CA ALA A 287 9.56 -35.91 12.97
C ALA A 287 9.34 -36.96 11.86
N SER A 288 8.70 -36.55 10.77
CA SER A 288 8.45 -37.38 9.58
C SER A 288 9.64 -37.45 8.61
N GLY A 289 10.76 -36.77 8.90
CA GLY A 289 11.99 -36.81 8.10
C GLY A 289 11.99 -35.95 6.83
N TYR A 290 10.89 -35.23 6.55
CA TYR A 290 10.74 -34.35 5.38
C TYR A 290 11.55 -33.04 5.51
N LEU A 291 11.81 -32.60 6.74
CA LEU A 291 12.66 -31.43 7.04
C LEU A 291 13.94 -31.86 7.76
N ASN A 292 15.10 -31.61 7.16
CA ASN A 292 16.41 -31.98 7.66
C ASN A 292 17.47 -30.90 7.34
N SER A 293 18.73 -31.14 7.70
CA SER A 293 19.83 -30.17 7.56
C SER A 293 20.07 -29.66 6.13
N SER A 294 19.58 -30.37 5.10
CA SER A 294 19.71 -29.95 3.70
C SER A 294 18.64 -28.94 3.25
N ASN A 295 17.47 -28.92 3.90
CA ASN A 295 16.30 -28.16 3.39
C ASN A 295 15.56 -27.31 4.45
N TRP A 296 15.97 -27.39 5.72
CA TRP A 296 15.40 -26.62 6.84
C TRP A 296 15.47 -25.09 6.74
N ARG A 297 16.37 -24.53 5.92
CA ARG A 297 16.54 -23.08 5.74
C ARG A 297 15.55 -22.54 4.71
N VAL A 298 14.32 -22.30 5.15
CA VAL A 298 13.25 -21.77 4.29
C VAL A 298 13.26 -20.25 4.30
N ARG A 299 13.34 -19.62 3.12
CA ARG A 299 13.31 -18.17 2.94
C ARG A 299 12.01 -17.72 2.29
N ARG A 300 11.51 -16.56 2.71
CA ARG A 300 10.47 -15.79 2.02
C ARG A 300 10.97 -14.36 1.89
N ASN A 301 11.07 -13.87 0.65
CA ASN A 301 11.78 -12.62 0.32
C ASN A 301 13.23 -12.66 0.88
N SER A 302 13.66 -11.60 1.58
CA SER A 302 15.00 -11.46 2.16
C SER A 302 15.13 -12.03 3.59
N ARG A 303 14.12 -12.73 4.11
CA ARG A 303 14.10 -13.24 5.50
C ARG A 303 13.96 -14.76 5.55
N TYR A 304 14.56 -15.36 6.58
CA TYR A 304 14.30 -16.76 6.93
C TYR A 304 12.97 -16.86 7.66
N VAL A 305 12.15 -17.83 7.26
CA VAL A 305 10.92 -18.24 7.97
C VAL A 305 11.25 -19.33 8.97
N VAL A 306 12.14 -20.25 8.57
CA VAL A 306 12.70 -21.32 9.39
C VAL A 306 14.22 -21.34 9.16
N SER A 307 14.99 -21.43 10.24
CA SER A 307 16.44 -21.62 10.19
C SER A 307 16.95 -22.27 11.46
N ASP A 308 18.09 -22.93 11.34
CA ASP A 308 18.98 -23.42 12.41
C ASP A 308 19.76 -22.32 13.14
N SER A 309 19.62 -21.08 12.69
CA SER A 309 20.22 -19.90 13.28
C SER A 309 19.12 -18.89 13.56
N PRO A 310 19.10 -18.24 14.73
CA PRO A 310 18.10 -17.22 15.06
C PRO A 310 18.34 -15.90 14.31
N LYS A 311 19.19 -15.90 13.27
CA LYS A 311 19.57 -14.72 12.49
C LYS A 311 19.20 -14.88 11.02
N HIS A 312 18.65 -13.81 10.45
CA HIS A 312 18.40 -13.65 9.02
C HIS A 312 19.70 -13.47 8.22
N PRO A 313 19.67 -13.58 6.88
CA PRO A 313 20.87 -13.41 6.02
C PRO A 313 21.57 -12.06 6.17
N ASN A 314 20.85 -11.03 6.63
CA ASN A 314 21.38 -9.69 6.90
C ASN A 314 21.92 -9.52 8.34
N GLY A 315 22.02 -10.59 9.12
CA GLY A 315 22.54 -10.59 10.49
C GLY A 315 21.53 -10.21 11.58
N LYS A 316 20.31 -9.74 11.22
CA LYS A 316 19.27 -9.39 12.20
C LYS A 316 18.64 -10.64 12.82
N GLU A 317 18.27 -10.56 14.10
CA GLU A 317 17.60 -11.64 14.83
C GLU A 317 16.13 -11.79 14.46
N PHE A 318 15.57 -12.99 14.66
CA PHE A 318 14.15 -13.29 14.47
C PHE A 318 13.30 -12.55 15.50
N ILE A 319 12.12 -12.06 15.09
CA ILE A 319 11.17 -11.39 15.99
C ILE A 319 10.09 -12.36 16.44
N ALA A 320 9.86 -12.48 17.76
CA ALA A 320 8.94 -13.44 18.38
C ALA A 320 9.23 -14.90 17.95
N GLN A 321 10.49 -15.30 18.13
CA GLN A 321 11.00 -16.63 17.85
C GLN A 321 10.21 -17.72 18.61
N GLN A 322 9.85 -18.77 17.88
CA GLN A 322 9.37 -20.03 18.44
C GLN A 322 10.38 -21.14 18.12
N SER A 323 10.52 -22.09 19.04
CA SER A 323 11.40 -23.24 18.85
C SER A 323 10.58 -24.46 18.40
N ALA A 324 10.98 -25.02 17.26
CA ALA A 324 10.60 -26.35 16.81
C ALA A 324 11.84 -27.24 16.96
N ASP A 325 11.96 -27.86 18.14
CA ASP A 325 13.19 -28.51 18.60
C ASP A 325 14.41 -27.58 18.54
N HIS A 326 15.31 -27.83 17.59
CA HIS A 326 16.55 -27.08 17.38
C HIS A 326 16.43 -26.05 16.24
N LEU A 327 15.25 -25.94 15.62
CA LEU A 327 14.94 -24.95 14.60
C LEU A 327 14.23 -23.72 15.19
N PHE A 328 14.54 -22.57 14.62
CA PHE A 328 13.93 -21.29 14.93
C PHE A 328 12.90 -20.92 13.87
N VAL A 329 11.69 -20.62 14.33
CA VAL A 329 10.56 -20.18 13.51
C VAL A 329 10.21 -18.75 13.90
N GLU A 330 10.07 -17.87 12.91
CA GLU A 330 9.69 -16.48 13.19
C GLU A 330 8.16 -16.34 13.32
N GLY A 331 7.70 -15.92 14.50
CA GLY A 331 6.27 -15.88 14.85
C GLY A 331 5.61 -14.50 14.71
N ASN A 332 6.36 -13.43 14.45
CA ASN A 332 5.82 -12.07 14.35
C ASN A 332 5.27 -11.75 12.93
N TYR A 333 4.28 -12.52 12.52
CA TYR A 333 3.59 -12.35 11.24
C TYR A 333 2.08 -12.23 11.44
N SER A 334 1.39 -11.64 10.45
CA SER A 334 -0.07 -11.67 10.42
C SER A 334 -0.57 -13.12 10.31
N ALA A 335 -1.78 -13.42 10.80
CA ALA A 335 -2.39 -14.75 10.70
C ALA A 335 -2.38 -15.31 9.26
N LYS A 336 -2.67 -14.45 8.29
CA LYS A 336 -2.59 -14.78 6.86
C LYS A 336 -1.17 -15.10 6.40
N ASP A 337 -0.18 -14.33 6.85
CA ASP A 337 1.22 -14.59 6.51
C ASP A 337 1.75 -15.85 7.20
N LEU A 338 1.25 -16.20 8.39
CA LEU A 338 1.58 -17.44 9.10
C LEU A 338 1.06 -18.66 8.34
N VAL A 339 -0.19 -18.64 7.84
CA VAL A 339 -0.71 -19.72 6.98
C VAL A 339 0.11 -19.85 5.70
N LYS A 340 0.44 -18.73 5.04
CA LYS A 340 1.31 -18.75 3.84
C LYS A 340 2.70 -19.31 4.14
N ASN A 341 3.27 -18.95 5.28
CA ASN A 341 4.57 -19.44 5.70
C ASN A 341 4.52 -20.96 5.92
N ALA A 342 3.47 -21.48 6.56
CA ALA A 342 3.26 -22.93 6.70
C ALA A 342 3.16 -23.62 5.33
N ILE A 343 2.34 -23.10 4.42
CA ILE A 343 2.19 -23.64 3.05
C ILE A 343 3.54 -23.68 2.31
N ILE A 344 4.32 -22.58 2.34
CA ILE A 344 5.64 -22.52 1.67
C ILE A 344 6.62 -23.56 2.23
N ILE A 345 6.60 -23.81 3.54
CA ILE A 345 7.46 -24.82 4.16
C ILE A 345 7.03 -26.21 3.68
N ILE A 346 5.73 -26.51 3.73
CA ILE A 346 5.14 -27.80 3.33
C ILE A 346 5.45 -28.10 1.85
N GLU A 347 5.18 -27.16 0.95
CA GLU A 347 5.44 -27.31 -0.49
C GLU A 347 6.94 -27.54 -0.79
N ARG A 348 7.84 -26.82 -0.08
CA ARG A 348 9.29 -27.00 -0.24
C ARG A 348 9.80 -28.35 0.22
N THR A 349 9.06 -29.02 1.10
CA THR A 349 9.34 -30.41 1.51
C THR A 349 8.68 -31.44 0.59
N GLY A 350 8.02 -31.02 -0.49
CA GLY A 350 7.36 -31.88 -1.45
C GLY A 350 6.03 -32.46 -0.95
N GLN A 351 5.48 -31.91 0.14
CA GLN A 351 4.21 -32.33 0.71
C GLN A 351 3.06 -31.47 0.15
N ASP A 352 1.87 -32.06 0.07
CA ASP A 352 0.65 -31.38 -0.37
C ASP A 352 -0.01 -30.64 0.80
N PRO A 353 -0.11 -29.29 0.77
CA PRO A 353 -0.77 -28.51 1.81
C PRO A 353 -2.24 -28.87 2.04
N ALA A 354 -2.92 -29.47 1.05
CA ALA A 354 -4.31 -29.90 1.22
C ALA A 354 -4.47 -31.07 2.22
N GLN A 355 -3.37 -31.80 2.50
CA GLN A 355 -3.35 -32.90 3.47
C GLN A 355 -3.22 -32.41 4.93
N PHE A 356 -2.88 -31.14 5.13
CA PHE A 356 -2.86 -30.52 6.45
C PHE A 356 -4.19 -29.81 6.65
N LYS A 357 -4.95 -30.19 7.68
CA LYS A 357 -6.32 -29.66 7.88
C LYS A 357 -6.45 -29.00 9.23
N VAL A 358 -7.28 -27.98 9.35
CA VAL A 358 -7.54 -27.28 10.62
C VAL A 358 -9.01 -27.27 10.98
N ARG A 359 -9.31 -27.13 12.26
CA ARG A 359 -10.69 -27.04 12.78
C ARG A 359 -10.85 -25.83 13.69
N PHE A 360 -12.08 -25.32 13.79
CA PHE A 360 -12.47 -24.24 14.71
C PHE A 360 -13.58 -24.74 15.66
N ASP A 361 -13.57 -24.26 16.90
CA ASP A 361 -14.66 -24.54 17.84
C ASP A 361 -15.80 -23.52 17.67
N THR A 362 -17.05 -23.95 17.83
CA THR A 362 -18.22 -23.08 17.90
C THR A 362 -18.37 -22.45 19.30
N PRO A 363 -18.77 -21.17 19.42
CA PRO A 363 -19.13 -20.59 20.71
C PRO A 363 -20.40 -21.26 21.24
N SER A 364 -20.30 -21.90 22.41
CA SER A 364 -21.45 -22.39 23.17
C SER A 364 -22.39 -21.24 23.53
N ALA A 365 -23.65 -21.33 23.11
CA ALA A 365 -24.69 -20.33 23.31
C ALA A 365 -24.94 -20.05 24.81
N SER A 366 -24.64 -18.83 25.26
CA SER A 366 -25.35 -18.20 26.39
C SER A 366 -25.12 -16.69 26.41
N SER A 367 -26.21 -15.96 26.65
CA SER A 367 -26.41 -14.50 26.73
C SER A 367 -26.63 -13.73 25.42
N HIS A 368 -27.90 -13.45 25.16
CA HIS A 368 -28.45 -12.59 24.11
C HIS A 368 -28.04 -11.12 24.26
N THR A 369 -27.77 -10.45 23.14
CA THR A 369 -28.44 -9.17 22.82
C THR A 369 -28.42 -8.95 21.31
N SER A 370 -29.60 -8.74 20.77
CA SER A 370 -29.97 -8.85 19.36
C SER A 370 -29.48 -7.65 18.52
N ALA A 371 -28.92 -7.93 17.35
CA ALA A 371 -28.82 -6.97 16.23
C ALA A 371 -29.27 -7.68 14.95
N PRO A 372 -29.95 -6.99 14.01
CA PRO A 372 -30.72 -7.63 12.95
C PRO A 372 -29.84 -8.23 11.85
N VAL A 373 -30.35 -9.32 11.28
CA VAL A 373 -29.81 -10.07 10.15
C VAL A 373 -29.97 -9.26 8.87
N PHE A 374 -28.88 -8.97 8.15
CA PHE A 374 -28.92 -8.59 6.74
C PHE A 374 -28.39 -9.75 5.88
N SER A 375 -29.17 -10.11 4.86
CA SER A 375 -28.98 -11.25 3.95
C SER A 375 -27.78 -11.07 3.03
N ALA A 376 -26.90 -12.06 2.98
CA ALA A 376 -25.75 -12.11 2.07
C ALA A 376 -26.10 -12.90 0.79
N SER A 377 -26.78 -12.21 -0.14
CA SER A 377 -26.86 -12.65 -1.54
C SER A 377 -26.64 -11.45 -2.45
N GLY A 378 -25.41 -11.25 -2.90
CA GLY A 378 -25.08 -10.19 -3.83
C GLY A 378 -23.58 -9.98 -3.96
N ILE A 379 -22.93 -10.71 -4.85
CA ILE A 379 -21.74 -10.16 -5.51
C ILE A 379 -22.26 -9.00 -6.35
N ARG A 380 -22.20 -7.78 -5.83
CA ARG A 380 -22.36 -6.58 -6.65
C ARG A 380 -20.99 -6.25 -7.23
N ASN A 381 -20.88 -6.34 -8.55
CA ASN A 381 -19.88 -5.55 -9.26
C ASN A 381 -20.26 -4.09 -8.99
N TYR A 382 -19.50 -3.44 -8.11
CA TYR A 382 -19.71 -2.02 -7.83
C TYR A 382 -19.16 -1.24 -9.01
N ASP A 383 -20.06 -0.71 -9.84
CA ASP A 383 -19.70 0.34 -10.78
C ASP A 383 -19.16 1.54 -9.99
N ASN A 384 -18.28 2.33 -10.60
CA ASN A 384 -17.62 3.53 -10.03
C ASN A 384 -18.58 4.64 -9.53
N ALA A 385 -19.89 4.40 -9.52
CA ALA A 385 -20.95 5.32 -9.15
C ALA A 385 -21.68 4.99 -7.82
N ASP A 386 -21.56 3.77 -7.28
CA ASP A 386 -22.37 3.34 -6.15
C ASP A 386 -21.80 3.75 -4.78
N TRP A 387 -22.69 4.19 -3.89
CA TRP A 387 -22.39 4.46 -2.48
C TRP A 387 -22.40 3.16 -1.67
N ILE A 388 -21.26 2.80 -1.09
CA ILE A 388 -21.09 1.56 -0.33
C ILE A 388 -21.07 1.89 1.17
N PRO A 389 -21.97 1.32 1.99
CA PRO A 389 -21.89 1.46 3.45
C PRO A 389 -20.52 1.06 3.98
N MET A 390 -20.00 1.80 4.97
CA MET A 390 -18.66 1.57 5.51
C MET A 390 -18.55 0.21 6.19
N SER A 391 -19.65 -0.28 6.76
CA SER A 391 -19.82 -1.66 7.26
C SER A 391 -19.59 -2.73 6.19
N ASP A 392 -19.91 -2.42 4.93
CA ASP A 392 -19.94 -3.37 3.82
C ASP A 392 -18.65 -3.29 2.97
N LEU A 393 -17.76 -2.35 3.28
CA LEU A 393 -16.49 -2.18 2.58
C LEU A 393 -15.55 -3.37 2.81
N ASN A 394 -15.57 -4.32 1.89
CA ASN A 394 -14.60 -5.42 1.84
C ASN A 394 -13.60 -5.22 0.70
N ILE A 395 -12.58 -4.41 0.95
CA ILE A 395 -11.60 -4.05 -0.08
C ILE A 395 -10.59 -5.17 -0.29
N ARG A 396 -10.71 -5.85 -1.42
CA ARG A 396 -9.73 -6.79 -1.96
C ARG A 396 -8.84 -6.10 -3.00
N ARG A 397 -7.61 -6.59 -3.17
CA ARG A 397 -6.75 -6.16 -4.27
C ARG A 397 -7.44 -6.53 -5.59
N GLY A 398 -7.59 -5.57 -6.49
CA GLY A 398 -8.11 -5.84 -7.84
C GLY A 398 -7.16 -6.74 -8.63
N ARG A 399 -7.57 -7.16 -9.85
CA ARG A 399 -6.74 -7.98 -10.76
C ARG A 399 -5.34 -7.39 -11.00
N ASN A 400 -5.21 -6.07 -10.88
CA ASN A 400 -3.96 -5.31 -11.10
C ASN A 400 -3.08 -5.20 -9.83
N GLY A 401 -3.45 -5.88 -8.73
CA GLY A 401 -2.71 -5.86 -7.47
C GLY A 401 -2.87 -4.61 -6.61
N ARG A 402 -3.59 -3.58 -7.08
CA ARG A 402 -3.89 -2.34 -6.34
C ARG A 402 -5.24 -2.42 -5.62
N ASN A 403 -5.34 -1.79 -4.45
CA ASN A 403 -6.62 -1.62 -3.75
C ASN A 403 -7.39 -0.45 -4.41
N PRO A 404 -8.72 -0.55 -4.58
CA PRO A 404 -9.53 0.60 -4.97
C PRO A 404 -9.33 1.76 -3.99
N SER A 405 -9.23 2.96 -4.54
CA SER A 405 -9.07 4.19 -3.78
C SER A 405 -10.44 4.78 -3.50
N PRO A 406 -10.65 5.43 -2.35
CA PRO A 406 -11.88 6.13 -2.11
C PRO A 406 -11.95 7.36 -3.03
N LEU A 407 -13.18 7.70 -3.37
CA LEU A 407 -13.54 8.85 -4.16
C LEU A 407 -14.14 9.89 -3.22
N ASP A 408 -15.18 9.53 -2.47
CA ASP A 408 -15.89 10.39 -1.52
C ASP A 408 -16.39 9.58 -0.32
N VAL A 409 -16.70 10.27 0.79
CA VAL A 409 -17.40 9.74 1.95
C VAL A 409 -18.69 10.55 2.18
N GLN A 410 -19.79 9.89 2.48
CA GLN A 410 -21.08 10.45 2.85
C GLN A 410 -21.38 10.11 4.32
N PHE A 411 -21.87 11.10 5.06
CA PHE A 411 -22.23 10.97 6.48
C PHE A 411 -23.74 10.81 6.68
N PRO A 412 -24.20 10.44 7.90
CA PRO A 412 -25.63 10.24 8.19
C PRO A 412 -26.54 11.45 7.90
N ASP A 413 -26.00 12.66 7.94
CA ASP A 413 -26.69 13.92 7.59
C ASP A 413 -26.74 14.21 6.06
N ASN A 414 -26.32 13.24 5.24
CA ASN A 414 -26.13 13.32 3.78
C ASN A 414 -25.01 14.26 3.31
N ARG A 415 -24.22 14.84 4.22
CA ARG A 415 -23.04 15.61 3.84
C ARG A 415 -22.04 14.70 3.13
N ILE A 416 -21.51 15.17 2.01
CA ILE A 416 -20.51 14.45 1.21
C ILE A 416 -19.18 15.20 1.27
N VAL A 417 -18.10 14.47 1.51
CA VAL A 417 -16.73 15.00 1.50
C VAL A 417 -15.86 14.19 0.55
N ARG A 418 -15.05 14.91 -0.23
CA ARG A 418 -14.08 14.32 -1.15
C ARG A 418 -12.99 13.60 -0.38
N ALA A 419 -12.71 12.34 -0.71
CA ALA A 419 -11.73 11.55 0.04
C ALA A 419 -10.88 10.67 -0.89
N GLY A 420 -9.78 11.22 -1.42
CA GLY A 420 -8.88 10.48 -2.32
C GLY A 420 -7.98 9.42 -1.66
N ARG A 421 -8.00 9.31 -0.32
CA ARG A 421 -7.20 8.35 0.46
C ARG A 421 -8.02 7.78 1.62
N TRP A 422 -7.72 6.55 2.00
CA TRP A 422 -8.38 5.88 3.13
C TRP A 422 -8.15 6.56 4.49
N THR A 423 -6.97 7.16 4.68
CA THR A 423 -6.69 8.01 5.83
C THR A 423 -7.56 9.27 5.84
N HIS A 424 -7.89 9.83 4.68
CA HIS A 424 -8.79 10.98 4.60
C HIS A 424 -10.22 10.58 5.00
N VAL A 425 -10.73 9.43 4.50
CA VAL A 425 -12.03 8.89 4.95
C VAL A 425 -12.08 8.78 6.47
N MET A 426 -11.06 8.17 7.09
CA MET A 426 -10.98 8.04 8.55
C MET A 426 -10.97 9.39 9.26
N ARG A 427 -10.16 10.34 8.79
CA ARG A 427 -10.07 11.68 9.37
C ARG A 427 -11.41 12.40 9.37
N GLU A 428 -12.12 12.41 8.24
CA GLU A 428 -13.38 13.15 8.10
C GLU A 428 -14.52 12.46 8.85
N THR A 429 -14.52 11.12 8.93
CA THR A 429 -15.42 10.39 9.83
C THR A 429 -15.23 10.81 11.29
N ILE A 430 -13.99 10.85 11.76
CA ILE A 430 -13.69 11.25 13.15
C ILE A 430 -14.07 12.71 13.38
N ARG A 431 -13.78 13.60 12.42
CA ARG A 431 -14.19 15.01 12.46
C ARG A 431 -15.71 15.13 12.58
N TRP A 432 -16.45 14.44 11.72
CA TRP A 432 -17.92 14.51 11.74
C TRP A 432 -18.49 14.06 13.08
N LEU A 433 -17.94 13.00 13.69
CA LEU A 433 -18.37 12.54 15.01
C LEU A 433 -18.10 13.57 16.12
N ILE A 434 -16.98 14.29 16.04
CA ILE A 434 -16.62 15.36 16.99
C ILE A 434 -17.53 16.57 16.79
N ASP A 435 -17.64 17.06 15.56
CA ASP A 435 -18.43 18.25 15.19
C ASP A 435 -19.92 18.10 15.55
N ASN A 436 -20.44 16.87 15.50
CA ASN A 436 -21.84 16.55 15.86
C ASN A 436 -21.99 16.06 17.31
N HIS A 437 -20.95 16.21 18.14
CA HIS A 437 -20.95 15.86 19.57
C HIS A 437 -21.22 14.38 19.89
N TYR A 438 -21.02 13.48 18.93
CA TYR A 438 -21.07 12.03 19.16
C TYR A 438 -19.77 11.49 19.77
N LEU A 439 -18.67 12.25 19.64
CA LEU A 439 -17.37 11.89 20.20
C LEU A 439 -16.82 13.04 21.04
N ASP A 440 -16.52 12.74 22.30
CA ASP A 440 -15.94 13.66 23.27
C ASP A 440 -14.78 13.02 24.06
N ARG A 441 -14.25 13.73 25.07
CA ARG A 441 -13.12 13.23 25.89
C ARG A 441 -13.44 11.98 26.68
N SER A 442 -14.70 11.72 27.02
CA SER A 442 -15.10 10.51 27.77
C SER A 442 -14.91 9.22 26.96
N HIS A 443 -14.87 9.35 25.63
CA HIS A 443 -14.64 8.22 24.73
C HIS A 443 -13.16 7.83 24.65
N CYS A 444 -12.25 8.72 25.01
CA CYS A 444 -10.81 8.53 24.90
C CYS A 444 -10.21 7.76 26.09
N PRO A 445 -9.15 6.96 25.87
CA PRO A 445 -8.54 6.67 24.57
C PRO A 445 -9.31 5.59 23.79
N ILE A 446 -9.48 5.81 22.49
CA ILE A 446 -10.00 4.80 21.56
C ILE A 446 -8.81 4.05 20.98
N ARG A 447 -8.83 2.72 21.04
CA ARG A 447 -7.67 1.89 20.69
C ARG A 447 -8.03 0.68 19.84
N HIS A 448 -7.03 0.22 19.09
CA HIS A 448 -7.05 -1.09 18.46
C HIS A 448 -5.78 -1.86 18.82
N ALA A 449 -5.95 -3.03 19.43
CA ALA A 449 -4.85 -3.80 20.01
C ALA A 449 -4.02 -2.93 20.98
N SER A 450 -2.70 -2.87 20.79
CA SER A 450 -1.77 -2.10 21.63
C SER A 450 -1.63 -0.63 21.22
N ARG A 451 -2.34 -0.16 20.18
CA ARG A 451 -2.19 1.20 19.66
C ARG A 451 -3.46 2.03 19.83
N TYR A 452 -3.28 3.26 20.29
CA TYR A 452 -4.35 4.25 20.29
C TYR A 452 -4.63 4.73 18.87
N ILE A 453 -5.92 4.81 18.53
CA ILE A 453 -6.44 5.46 17.34
C ILE A 453 -6.69 6.93 17.67
N ILE A 454 -7.37 7.19 18.80
CA ILE A 454 -7.66 8.54 19.30
C ILE A 454 -7.25 8.61 20.78
N ALA A 455 -6.54 9.67 21.17
CA ALA A 455 -6.13 9.90 22.54
C ALA A 455 -6.11 11.39 22.90
N ASP A 456 -6.09 11.66 24.21
CA ASP A 456 -5.89 13.00 24.80
C ASP A 456 -4.44 13.48 24.68
N ARG A 457 -3.51 12.55 24.42
CA ARG A 457 -2.07 12.78 24.23
C ARG A 457 -1.54 11.79 23.19
N PRO A 458 -0.55 12.18 22.38
CA PRO A 458 -0.08 11.39 21.26
C PRO A 458 0.92 10.30 21.67
N VAL A 459 0.58 9.53 22.72
CA VAL A 459 1.44 8.49 23.29
C VAL A 459 0.61 7.22 23.46
N HIS A 460 1.08 6.11 22.91
CA HIS A 460 0.46 4.80 23.07
C HIS A 460 0.67 4.24 24.49
N PRO A 461 -0.10 3.22 24.93
CA PRO A 461 0.08 2.57 26.24
C PRO A 461 1.51 2.09 26.53
N THR A 462 2.25 1.76 25.47
CA THR A 462 3.65 1.29 25.52
C THR A 462 4.66 2.40 25.73
N GLY A 463 4.24 3.67 25.83
CA GLY A 463 5.12 4.84 25.94
C GLY A 463 5.68 5.33 24.60
N THR A 464 5.38 4.64 23.49
CA THR A 464 5.79 5.07 22.15
C THR A 464 4.86 6.16 21.64
N GLU A 465 5.42 7.24 21.11
CA GLU A 465 4.66 8.34 20.52
C GLU A 465 3.97 7.94 19.21
N PHE A 466 2.94 8.68 18.84
CA PHE A 466 2.27 8.52 17.57
C PHE A 466 3.25 8.84 16.43
N THR A 467 3.28 8.01 15.41
CA THR A 467 4.28 8.15 14.33
C THR A 467 3.82 9.13 13.25
N TYR A 468 2.53 9.13 12.90
CA TYR A 468 1.96 10.08 11.95
C TYR A 468 0.57 10.45 12.45
N MET A 469 0.34 11.67 12.91
CA MET A 469 -0.92 12.03 13.57
C MET A 469 -1.55 13.31 13.04
N THR A 470 -2.84 13.45 13.26
CA THR A 470 -3.56 14.72 13.08
C THR A 470 -4.27 15.11 14.37
N ARG A 471 -4.52 16.41 14.54
CA ARG A 471 -5.26 16.95 15.69
C ARG A 471 -6.60 17.52 15.24
N ILE A 472 -7.67 17.14 15.93
CA ILE A 472 -9.03 17.66 15.72
C ILE A 472 -9.59 18.02 17.09
N GLU A 473 -9.96 19.28 17.30
CA GLU A 473 -10.55 19.80 18.56
C GLU A 473 -9.87 19.33 19.87
N GLY A 474 -8.54 19.17 19.84
CA GLY A 474 -7.76 18.74 21.01
C GLY A 474 -7.56 17.22 21.13
N PHE A 475 -8.18 16.41 20.27
CA PHE A 475 -7.92 14.98 20.14
C PHE A 475 -6.72 14.72 19.23
N TYR A 476 -5.86 13.79 19.61
CA TYR A 476 -4.76 13.28 18.79
C TYR A 476 -5.18 11.99 18.10
N ILE A 477 -5.06 11.93 16.78
CA ILE A 477 -5.51 10.81 15.96
C ILE A 477 -4.32 10.20 15.23
N GLU A 478 -4.03 8.92 15.45
CA GLU A 478 -2.98 8.20 14.72
C GLU A 478 -3.45 7.88 13.30
N MET A 479 -2.68 8.37 12.34
CA MET A 479 -2.89 8.26 10.90
C MET A 479 -1.86 7.32 10.25
N ASN A 480 -0.87 6.79 10.99
CA ASN A 480 0.04 5.74 10.51
C ASN A 480 -0.67 4.38 10.42
N THR A 481 -1.71 4.33 9.58
CA THR A 481 -2.61 3.20 9.44
C THR A 481 -2.50 2.64 8.03
N SER A 482 -1.52 1.75 7.83
CA SER A 482 -1.37 0.98 6.59
C SER A 482 -1.69 -0.50 6.86
N PRO A 483 -2.47 -1.22 6.02
CA PRO A 483 -3.07 -0.89 4.70
C PRO A 483 -4.51 -0.29 4.78
N PRO A 484 -5.24 0.00 3.67
CA PRO A 484 -6.62 0.53 3.65
C PRO A 484 -7.60 -0.11 4.64
N GLN A 485 -7.49 -1.42 4.81
CA GLN A 485 -8.29 -2.19 5.75
C GLN A 485 -8.10 -1.72 7.20
N ALA A 486 -6.92 -1.22 7.56
CA ALA A 486 -6.65 -0.63 8.85
C ALA A 486 -7.39 0.70 9.04
N CYS A 487 -7.46 1.55 8.00
CA CYS A 487 -8.22 2.79 8.03
C CYS A 487 -9.72 2.50 8.20
N ILE A 488 -10.28 1.62 7.36
CA ILE A 488 -11.69 1.22 7.42
C ILE A 488 -12.02 0.68 8.82
N ARG A 489 -11.26 -0.30 9.29
CA ARG A 489 -11.45 -0.89 10.63
C ARG A 489 -11.37 0.17 11.73
N ASN A 490 -10.40 1.07 11.67
CA ASN A 490 -10.26 2.11 12.68
C ASN A 490 -11.44 3.10 12.64
N SER A 491 -11.93 3.47 11.44
CA SER A 491 -13.16 4.25 11.30
C SER A 491 -14.35 3.55 11.93
N LEU A 492 -14.56 2.26 11.63
CA LEU A 492 -15.64 1.46 12.21
C LEU A 492 -15.58 1.43 13.74
N ILE A 493 -14.40 1.18 14.32
CA ILE A 493 -14.19 1.18 15.77
C ILE A 493 -14.58 2.53 16.38
N VAL A 494 -14.20 3.64 15.74
CA VAL A 494 -14.51 4.96 16.26
C VAL A 494 -16.01 5.27 16.16
N ILE A 495 -16.64 4.94 15.02
CA ILE A 495 -18.09 5.10 14.81
C ILE A 495 -18.88 4.32 15.86
N GLU A 496 -18.57 3.03 16.04
CA GLU A 496 -19.22 2.17 17.04
C GLU A 496 -18.99 2.69 18.46
N ARG A 497 -17.77 3.14 18.77
CA ARG A 497 -17.44 3.69 20.09
C ARG A 497 -18.22 4.97 20.39
N ALA A 498 -18.52 5.77 19.37
CA ALA A 498 -19.37 6.96 19.42
C ALA A 498 -20.88 6.64 19.37
N GLY A 499 -21.25 5.36 19.40
CA GLY A 499 -22.65 4.91 19.41
C GLY A 499 -23.41 5.14 18.10
N GLN A 500 -22.70 5.33 16.98
CA GLN A 500 -23.29 5.55 15.67
C GLN A 500 -23.34 4.24 14.87
N ASP A 501 -24.28 4.14 13.92
CA ASP A 501 -24.41 3.00 13.02
C ASP A 501 -23.45 3.15 11.81
N PRO A 502 -22.44 2.27 11.65
CA PRO A 502 -21.51 2.35 10.52
C PRO A 502 -22.14 2.17 9.14
N ALA A 503 -23.34 1.58 9.04
CA ALA A 503 -24.05 1.45 7.77
C ALA A 503 -24.54 2.79 7.20
N GLN A 504 -24.67 3.81 8.06
CA GLN A 504 -25.08 5.16 7.65
C GLN A 504 -23.94 5.99 7.05
N PHE A 505 -22.69 5.58 7.27
CA PHE A 505 -21.52 6.18 6.65
C PHE A 505 -21.27 5.45 5.34
N LYS A 506 -21.21 6.15 4.21
CA LYS A 506 -21.03 5.51 2.90
C LYS A 506 -19.78 6.03 2.22
N VAL A 507 -19.15 5.20 1.41
CA VAL A 507 -17.96 5.55 0.64
C VAL A 507 -18.20 5.21 -0.81
N ARG A 508 -17.85 6.14 -1.68
CA ARG A 508 -17.79 5.92 -3.12
C ARG A 508 -16.35 5.58 -3.52
N LEU A 509 -16.14 4.60 -4.39
CA LEU A 509 -14.80 4.15 -4.82
C LEU A 509 -14.44 4.63 -6.24
N ARG A 510 -13.14 4.55 -6.58
CA ARG A 510 -12.56 4.83 -7.91
C ARG A 510 -12.23 3.56 -8.67
#